data_AF-T0YRY5-F1
#
_entry.id   AF-T0YRY5-F1
#
_cell.length_a   1.000
_cell.length_b   1.000
_cell.length_c   1.000
_cell.angle_alpha   90.00
_cell.angle_beta   90.00
_cell.angle_gamma   90.00
#
_symmetry.space_group_name_H-M   'P 1'
#
loop_
_entity.id
_entity.type
_entity.pdbx_description
1 polymer ?
#
loop_
_entity_poly.entity_id
_entity_poly.type
_entity_poly.pdbx_seq_one_letter_code
_entity_poly.pdbx_strand_id
1 'polypeptide(L)' 'MTTYRLSHLDSLEAEAIYIIREVVAEFEAPALLFSGGKDSAVLLHLAVKACWPQRLPFPLV' A
#
# COMPACT_ATOMS: atom_id res chain seq x y z
N MET A 1 13.30 -21.01 21.60
CA MET A 1 13.17 -19.66 21.01
C MET A 1 12.44 -19.79 19.69
N THR A 2 11.25 -19.20 19.55
CA THR A 2 10.55 -19.13 18.27
C THR A 2 11.15 -18.01 17.45
N THR A 3 11.80 -18.36 16.34
CA THR A 3 12.38 -17.39 15.39
C THR A 3 11.25 -16.57 14.79
N TYR A 4 11.27 -15.24 14.96
CA TYR A 4 10.34 -14.36 14.27
C TYR A 4 10.63 -14.43 12.77
N ARG A 5 9.70 -14.99 12.00
CA ARG A 5 9.80 -15.11 10.55
C ARG A 5 8.48 -14.66 9.95
N LEU A 6 8.55 -13.61 9.14
CA LEU A 6 7.41 -13.19 8.33
C LEU A 6 7.04 -14.31 7.36
N SER A 7 5.74 -14.49 7.13
CA SER A 7 5.32 -15.28 5.97
C SER A 7 5.71 -14.55 4.68
N HIS A 8 5.64 -15.26 3.56
CA HIS A 8 5.91 -14.66 2.26
C HIS A 8 4.98 -13.47 1.99
N LEU A 9 3.68 -13.61 2.30
CA LEU A 9 2.70 -12.55 2.10
C LEU A 9 2.89 -11.39 3.08
N ASP A 10 3.25 -11.64 4.33
CA ASP A 10 3.55 -10.56 5.28
C ASP A 10 4.75 -9.73 4.83
N SER A 11 5.75 -10.39 4.24
CA SER A 11 6.94 -9.73 3.71
C SER A 11 6.59 -8.82 2.52
N LEU A 12 5.81 -9.34 1.56
CA LEU A 12 5.35 -8.56 0.41
C LEU A 12 4.41 -7.41 0.80
N GLU A 13 3.53 -7.63 1.76
CA GLU A 13 2.64 -6.59 2.26
C GLU A 13 3.42 -5.46 2.93
N ALA A 14 4.40 -5.80 3.78
CA ALA A 14 5.25 -4.81 4.43
C ALA A 14 6.05 -3.98 3.41
N GLU A 15 6.61 -4.62 2.39
CA GLU A 15 7.35 -3.95 1.31
C GLU A 15 6.44 -3.02 0.49
N ALA A 16 5.24 -3.49 0.12
CA ALA A 16 4.30 -2.66 -0.64
C ALA A 16 3.81 -1.45 0.17
N ILE A 17 3.50 -1.64 1.45
CA ILE A 17 3.13 -0.53 2.35
C ILE A 17 4.26 0.48 2.47
N TYR A 18 5.51 0.02 2.62
CA TYR A 18 6.68 0.88 2.66
C TYR A 18 6.77 1.74 1.39
N ILE A 19 6.71 1.13 0.21
CA ILE A 19 6.78 1.84 -1.08
C ILE A 19 5.67 2.88 -1.21
N ILE A 20 4.43 2.54 -0.85
CA ILE A 20 3.31 3.48 -0.93
C ILE A 20 3.53 4.68 0.00
N ARG A 21 4.08 4.47 1.20
CA ARG A 21 4.37 5.58 2.14
C ARG A 21 5.45 6.51 1.62
N GLU A 22 6.50 5.98 1.00
CA GLU A 22 7.54 6.81 0.38
C GLU A 22 6.95 7.64 -0.76
N VAL A 23 6.09 7.06 -1.60
CA VAL A 23 5.40 7.81 -2.67
C VAL A 23 4.53 8.93 -2.09
N VAL A 24 3.80 8.68 -1.01
CA VAL A 24 2.98 9.70 -0.34
C VAL A 24 3.84 10.80 0.30
N ALA A 25 5.02 10.46 0.81
CA ALA A 25 5.92 11.41 1.46
C ALA A 25 6.66 12.30 0.45
N GLU A 26 7.08 11.76 -0.69
CA GLU A 26 7.98 12.42 -1.62
C GLU A 26 7.28 13.13 -2.79
N PHE A 27 6.05 12.75 -3.14
CA PHE A 27 5.34 13.32 -4.29
C PHE A 27 4.22 14.28 -3.87
N GLU A 28 4.13 15.43 -4.56
CA GLU A 28 3.12 16.46 -4.27
C GLU A 28 1.69 16.07 -4.71
N ALA A 29 1.56 15.26 -5.77
CA ALA A 29 0.28 14.88 -6.36
C ALA A 29 0.26 13.41 -6.83
N PRO A 30 0.40 12.44 -5.92
CA PRO A 30 0.27 11.04 -6.28
C PRO A 30 -1.18 10.70 -6.68
N ALA A 31 -1.34 9.62 -7.43
CA ALA A 31 -2.64 9.05 -7.79
C ALA A 31 -2.53 7.53 -7.93
N LEU A 32 -3.61 6.81 -7.65
CA LEU A 32 -3.67 5.36 -7.86
C LEU A 32 -4.53 5.04 -9.07
N LEU A 33 -3.90 4.53 -10.13
CA LEU A 33 -4.57 4.07 -11.33
C LEU A 33 -5.41 2.82 -11.00
N PHE A 34 -6.72 2.95 -11.03
CA PHE A 34 -7.67 1.94 -10.59
C PHE A 34 -8.50 1.41 -11.76
N SER A 35 -8.06 0.27 -12.30
CA SER A 35 -8.75 -0.41 -13.41
C SER A 35 -10.01 -1.21 -13.01
N GLY A 36 -10.30 -1.36 -11.72
CA GLY A 36 -11.35 -2.26 -11.23
C GLY A 36 -11.01 -3.76 -11.27
N GLY A 37 -9.78 -4.12 -11.67
CA GLY A 37 -9.28 -5.49 -11.69
C GLY A 37 -8.78 -5.98 -10.32
N LYS A 38 -8.42 -7.27 -10.24
CA LYS A 38 -7.90 -7.89 -9.01
C LYS A 38 -6.63 -7.20 -8.47
N ASP A 39 -5.74 -6.80 -9.37
CA ASP A 39 -4.43 -6.27 -8.97
C ASP A 39 -4.58 -4.84 -8.43
N SER A 40 -5.38 -4.01 -9.10
CA SER A 40 -5.70 -2.65 -8.64
C SER A 40 -6.56 -2.66 -7.37
N ALA A 41 -7.39 -3.68 -7.15
CA ALA A 41 -8.09 -3.89 -5.88
C ALA A 41 -7.13 -4.21 -4.71
N VAL A 42 -6.13 -5.07 -4.94
CA VAL A 42 -5.09 -5.37 -3.93
C VAL A 42 -4.25 -4.12 -3.64
N LEU A 43 -3.84 -3.37 -4.67
CA LEU A 43 -3.12 -2.11 -4.48
C LEU A 43 -3.95 -1.09 -3.69
N LEU A 44 -5.25 -0.96 -3.98
CA LEU A 44 -6.14 -0.08 -3.21
C LEU A 44 -6.20 -0.51 -1.73
N HIS A 45 -6.33 -1.81 -1.46
CA HIS A 45 -6.33 -2.33 -0.10
C HIS A 45 -5.02 -2.01 0.65
N LEU A 46 -3.87 -2.24 -0.01
CA LEU A 46 -2.56 -1.92 0.55
C LEU A 46 -2.38 -0.42 0.78
N ALA A 47 -2.89 0.42 -0.12
CA ALA A 47 -2.84 1.87 0.02
C ALA A 47 -3.68 2.38 1.20
N VAL A 48 -4.87 1.81 1.42
CA VAL A 48 -5.68 2.08 2.62
C VAL A 48 -4.92 1.66 3.88
N LYS A 49 -4.27 0.48 3.89
CA LYS A 49 -3.46 0.03 5.04
C LYS A 49 -2.25 0.94 5.28
N ALA A 50 -1.60 1.40 4.22
CA ALA A 50 -0.44 2.28 4.32
C ALA A 50 -0.79 3.64 4.96
N CYS A 51 -1.98 4.17 4.66
CA CYS A 51 -2.45 5.48 5.13
C CYS A 51 -3.27 5.43 6.43
N TRP A 52 -3.63 4.24 6.94
CA TRP A 52 -4.39 4.11 8.18
C TRP A 52 -3.67 4.81 9.37
N PRO A 53 -4.40 5.54 10.24
CA PRO A 53 -5.87 5.72 10.31
C PRO A 53 -6.48 6.78 9.39
N GLN A 54 -5.69 7.51 8.62
CA GLN A 54 -6.15 8.57 7.74
C GLN A 54 -6.81 7.98 6.48
N ARG A 55 -7.67 8.78 5.85
CA ARG A 55 -8.19 8.45 4.52
C ARG A 55 -7.05 8.55 3.49
N LEU A 56 -7.22 7.85 2.38
CA LEU A 56 -6.34 7.96 1.21
C LEU A 56 -6.13 9.43 0.82
N PRO A 57 -4.88 9.95 0.86
CA PRO A 57 -4.59 11.36 0.61
C PRO A 57 -4.48 11.69 -0.89
N PHE A 58 -4.82 10.75 -1.76
CA PHE A 58 -4.74 10.88 -3.22
C PHE A 58 -5.95 10.26 -3.92
N PRO A 59 -6.28 10.70 -5.15
CA PRO A 59 -7.40 10.18 -5.90
C PRO A 59 -7.15 8.78 -6.46
N LEU A 60 -8.26 8.09 -6.76
CA LEU A 60 -8.28 6.94 -7.66
C LEU A 60 -8.60 7.45 -9.07
N VAL A 61 -7.82 7.03 -10.05
CA VAL A 61 -7.92 7.46 -11.46
C VAL A 61 -8.29 6.28 -12.35
#